data_AF-A0A4R2NAG7-F1
#
_entry.id   AF-A0A4R2NAG7-F1
#
_cell.length_a   1.000
_cell.length_b   1.000
_cell.length_c   1.000
_cell.angle_alpha   90.00
_cell.angle_beta   90.00
_cell.angle_gamma   90.00
#
_symmetry.space_group_name_H-M   'P 1'
#
loop_
_entity.id
_entity.type
_entity.pdbx_description
1 polymer ?
#
loop_
_entity_poly.entity_id
_entity_poly.type
_entity_poly.pdbx_seq_one_letter_code
_entity_poly.pdbx_strand_id
1 'polypeptide(L)'
;MAKNKLEDLTDHLFMAMERLNEEDLDAEQIQQEATLAKAIVDIGDKIIDVAKVSLEAMKVQSDYLGNSSALPKIFQSTPLLENKS
;
A
#
# COMPACT_ATOMS: atom_id res chain seq x y z
N MET A 1 -9.63 -3.37 -12.93
CA MET A 1 -8.55 -2.39 -12.70
C MET A 1 -8.29 -2.36 -11.20
N ALA A 2 -7.02 -2.38 -10.76
CA ALA A 2 -6.68 -2.43 -9.33
C ALA A 2 -7.40 -1.31 -8.58
N LYS A 3 -8.22 -1.67 -7.59
CA LYS A 3 -9.03 -0.73 -6.79
C LYS A 3 -8.24 -0.12 -5.62
N ASN A 4 -7.00 -0.56 -5.41
CA ASN A 4 -6.26 -0.33 -4.17
C ASN A 4 -4.98 0.49 -4.46
N LYS A 5 -4.63 1.37 -3.52
CA LYS A 5 -3.56 2.38 -3.56
C LYS A 5 -2.45 2.07 -2.58
N LEU A 6 -1.38 2.86 -2.65
CA LEU A 6 -0.32 2.84 -1.64
C LEU A 6 -0.83 3.28 -0.25
N GLU A 7 -1.77 4.22 -0.21
CA GLU A 7 -2.45 4.64 1.03
C GLU A 7 -3.26 3.48 1.64
N ASP A 8 -4.06 2.78 0.83
CA ASP A 8 -4.82 1.60 1.29
C ASP A 8 -3.91 0.50 1.84
N LEU A 9 -2.75 0.26 1.20
CA LEU A 9 -1.75 -0.67 1.74
C LEU A 9 -1.23 -0.22 3.11
N THR A 10 -0.98 1.08 3.27
CA THR A 10 -0.49 1.66 4.52
C THR A 10 -1.52 1.44 5.64
N ASP A 11 -2.80 1.68 5.36
CA ASP A 11 -3.89 1.42 6.30
C ASP A 11 -3.98 -0.07 6.65
N HIS A 12 -3.86 -0.96 5.67
CA HIS A 12 -3.85 -2.41 5.92
C HIS A 12 -2.65 -2.86 6.79
N LEU A 13 -1.49 -2.24 6.63
CA LEU A 13 -0.33 -2.51 7.50
C LEU A 13 -0.58 -2.05 8.93
N PHE A 14 -1.19 -0.88 9.13
CA PHE A 14 -1.57 -0.40 10.46
C PHE A 14 -2.63 -1.30 11.11
N MET A 15 -3.67 -1.70 10.37
CA MET A 15 -4.67 -2.65 10.87
C MET A 15 -4.06 -4.00 11.27
N ALA A 16 -3.09 -4.50 10.51
CA ALA A 16 -2.40 -5.74 10.84
C ALA A 16 -1.57 -5.61 12.13
N MET A 17 -0.94 -4.45 12.37
CA MET A 17 -0.24 -4.17 13.62
C MET A 17 -1.21 -4.08 14.81
N GLU A 18 -2.36 -3.42 14.64
CA GLU A 18 -3.36 -3.32 15.72
C GLU A 18 -3.90 -4.69 16.12
N ARG A 19 -4.24 -5.54 15.15
CA ARG A 19 -4.69 -6.91 15.40
C ARG A 19 -3.65 -7.75 16.12
N LEU A 20 -2.37 -7.62 15.75
CA LEU A 20 -1.27 -8.30 16.45
C LEU A 20 -1.11 -7.87 17.91
N ASN A 21 -1.62 -6.69 18.28
CA ASN A 21 -1.50 -6.11 19.61
C ASN A 21 -2.79 -6.27 20.45
N GLU A 22 -3.77 -7.05 19.98
CA GLU A 22 -4.97 -7.37 20.75
C GLU A 22 -4.62 -8.23 21.98
N GLU A 23 -5.08 -7.81 23.17
CA GLU A 23 -4.67 -8.39 24.46
C GLU A 23 -5.29 -9.77 24.75
N ASP A 24 -6.33 -10.17 24.00
CA ASP A 24 -7.12 -11.37 24.25
C ASP A 24 -6.85 -12.52 23.25
N LEU A 25 -5.76 -12.45 22.48
CA LEU A 25 -5.42 -13.51 21.51
C LEU A 25 -4.80 -14.73 22.18
N ASP A 26 -5.29 -15.92 21.83
CA ASP A 26 -4.66 -17.17 22.19
C ASP A 26 -3.41 -17.47 21.31
N ALA A 27 -2.66 -18.51 21.68
CA ALA A 27 -1.42 -18.87 21.00
C ALA A 27 -1.62 -19.26 19.51
N GLU A 28 -2.76 -19.86 19.16
CA GLU A 28 -3.06 -20.21 17.77
C GLU A 28 -3.42 -18.96 16.98
N GLN A 29 -4.22 -18.07 17.56
CA GLN A 29 -4.59 -16.79 16.97
C GLN A 29 -3.37 -15.90 16.75
N ILE A 30 -2.46 -15.77 17.72
CA ILE A 30 -1.20 -15.04 17.57
C ILE A 30 -0.40 -15.58 16.37
N GLN A 31 -0.33 -16.91 16.21
CA GLN A 31 0.40 -17.51 15.10
C GLN A 31 -0.26 -17.24 13.74
N GLN A 32 -1.60 -17.26 13.68
CA GLN A 32 -2.36 -16.88 12.49
C GLN A 32 -2.14 -15.41 12.15
N GLU A 33 -2.22 -14.52 13.13
CA GLU A 33 -1.99 -13.08 12.96
C GLU A 33 -0.58 -12.76 12.49
N ALA A 34 0.44 -13.41 13.07
CA ALA A 34 1.81 -13.24 12.65
C ALA A 34 2.03 -13.69 11.20
N THR A 35 1.35 -14.76 10.78
CA THR A 35 1.42 -15.26 9.39
C THR A 35 0.75 -14.28 8.42
N LEU A 36 -0.41 -13.73 8.80
CA LEU A 36 -1.11 -12.72 8.00
C LEU A 36 -0.29 -11.43 7.89
N ALA A 37 0.24 -10.94 9.00
CA ALA A 37 1.09 -9.74 9.01
C ALA A 37 2.32 -9.92 8.11
N LYS A 38 2.97 -11.09 8.15
CA LYS A 38 4.09 -11.40 7.26
C LYS A 38 3.68 -11.35 5.78
N ALA A 39 2.53 -11.94 5.44
CA ALA A 39 2.03 -11.90 4.06
C ALA A 39 1.72 -10.47 3.58
N ILE A 40 1.18 -9.62 4.46
CA ILE A 40 0.92 -8.20 4.14
C ILE A 40 2.24 -7.45 3.92
N VAL A 41 3.25 -7.67 4.76
CA VAL A 41 4.59 -7.09 4.56
C VAL A 41 5.20 -7.54 3.24
N ASP A 42 5.16 -8.84 2.94
CA ASP A 42 5.71 -9.39 1.69
C ASP A 42 5.02 -8.78 0.45
N ILE A 43 3.70 -8.60 0.49
CA ILE A 43 2.93 -7.91 -0.56
C ILE A 43 3.30 -6.43 -0.63
N GLY A 44 3.44 -5.78 0.53
CA GLY A 44 3.79 -4.37 0.63
C GLY A 44 5.14 -4.05 0.02
N ASP A 45 6.14 -4.90 0.26
CA ASP A 45 7.46 -4.80 -0.37
C ASP A 45 7.36 -4.82 -1.90
N LYS A 46 6.52 -5.70 -2.49
CA LYS A 46 6.31 -5.74 -3.94
C LYS A 46 5.63 -4.49 -4.48
N ILE A 47 4.69 -3.91 -3.73
CA ILE A 47 4.05 -2.64 -4.12
C ILE A 47 5.06 -1.49 -4.10
N ILE A 48 5.92 -1.44 -3.08
CA ILE A 48 7.00 -0.45 -2.98
C ILE A 48 7.99 -0.59 -4.15
N ASP A 49 8.35 -1.81 -4.53
CA ASP A 49 9.22 -2.06 -5.70
C ASP A 49 8.59 -1.53 -7.00
N VAL A 50 7.30 -1.74 -7.21
CA VAL A 50 6.56 -1.17 -8.36
C VAL A 50 6.52 0.36 -8.29
N ALA A 51 6.35 0.94 -7.10
CA ALA A 51 6.38 2.38 -6.90
C ALA A 51 7.76 2.98 -7.25
N LYS A 52 8.86 2.33 -6.82
CA LYS A 52 10.23 2.75 -7.17
C LYS A 52 10.47 2.75 -8.67
N VAL A 53 10.08 1.68 -9.37
CA VAL A 53 10.17 1.59 -10.83
C VAL A 53 9.35 2.69 -11.51
N SER A 54 8.15 2.97 -11.02
CA SER A 54 7.29 4.03 -11.56
C SER A 54 7.91 5.41 -11.37
N LEU A 55 8.52 5.67 -10.20
CA LEU A 55 9.22 6.92 -9.92
C LEU A 55 10.46 7.10 -10.80
N GLU A 56 11.23 6.03 -11.03
CA GLU A 56 12.38 6.05 -11.92
C GLU A 56 11.97 6.36 -13.36
N ALA A 57 10.90 5.72 -13.86
CA ALA A 57 10.35 6.02 -15.18
C ALA A 57 9.90 7.48 -15.32
N MET A 58 9.31 8.07 -14.26
CA MET A 58 8.97 9.50 -14.25
C MET A 58 10.20 10.40 -14.31
N LYS A 59 11.27 10.08 -13.56
CA LYS A 59 12.52 10.84 -13.61
C LYS A 59 13.13 10.81 -15.01
N VAL A 60 13.24 9.62 -15.60
CA VAL A 60 13.71 9.46 -16.99
C VAL A 60 12.81 10.24 -17.95
N GLN A 61 11.48 10.21 -17.79
CA GLN A 61 10.60 11.02 -18.63
C GLN A 61 10.86 12.53 -18.47
N SER A 62 11.00 13.02 -17.24
CA SER A 62 11.29 14.44 -16.96
C SER A 62 12.61 14.88 -17.59
N ASP A 63 13.66 14.07 -17.45
CA ASP A 63 15.01 14.39 -17.95
C ASP A 63 15.09 14.43 -19.49
N TYR A 64 14.34 13.56 -20.19
CA TYR A 64 14.46 13.39 -21.65
C TYR A 64 13.29 14.00 -22.46
N LEU A 65 12.09 14.07 -21.90
CA LEU A 65 10.87 14.49 -22.59
C LEU A 65 10.25 15.78 -22.00
N GLY A 66 10.79 16.28 -20.90
CA GLY A 66 10.26 17.41 -20.15
C GLY A 66 9.24 17.01 -19.08
N ASN A 67 8.83 17.97 -18.24
CA ASN A 67 7.94 17.72 -17.11
C ASN A 67 6.53 17.31 -17.56
N SER A 68 6.17 16.06 -17.32
CA SER A 68 4.79 15.59 -17.34
C SER A 68 4.11 15.90 -16.01
N SER A 69 2.96 16.56 -16.04
CA SER A 69 2.15 16.84 -14.84
C SER A 69 1.33 15.63 -14.37
N ALA A 70 1.31 14.54 -15.12
CA ALA A 70 0.47 13.39 -14.83
C ALA A 70 1.19 12.41 -13.88
N LEU A 71 0.78 12.40 -12.62
CA LEU A 71 1.20 11.39 -11.65
C LEU A 71 0.73 9.99 -12.09
N PRO A 72 1.60 8.96 -12.06
CA PRO A 72 1.18 7.57 -12.20
C PRO A 72 0.09 7.19 -11.21
N LYS A 73 -0.82 6.29 -11.63
CA LYS A 73 -1.97 5.86 -10.82
C LYS A 73 -1.60 5.35 -9.41
N ILE A 74 -0.42 4.75 -9.25
CA ILE A 74 0.09 4.26 -7.96
C ILE A 74 0.32 5.39 -6.93
N PHE A 75 0.50 6.63 -7.40
CA PHE A 75 0.69 7.83 -6.58
C PHE A 75 -0.55 8.74 -6.52
N GLN A 76 -1.63 8.38 -7.19
CA GLN A 76 -2.86 9.16 -7.16
C GLN A 76 -3.69 8.76 -5.94
N SER A 77 -4.02 9.71 -5.07
CA SER A 77 -5.09 9.54 -4.08
C SER A 77 -6.44 9.62 -4.81
N THR A 78 -7.37 8.71 -4.49
CA THR A 78 -8.77 8.81 -4.95
C THR A 78 -9.44 9.50 -3.79
N PRO A 79 -10.19 10.59 -4.01
CA PRO A 79 -11.04 11.11 -2.96
C PRO A 79 -11.89 9.96 -2.45
N LEU A 80 -11.81 9.67 -1.15
CA LEU A 80 -12.73 8.74 -0.49
C LEU A 80 -14.12 9.11 -0.99
N LEU A 81 -14.79 8.17 -1.65
CA LEU A 81 -16.16 8.40 -2.11
C LEU A 81 -16.92 8.92 -0.90
N GLU A 82 -17.38 10.17 -0.97
CA GLU A 82 -18.32 10.72 -0.01
C GLU A 82 -19.39 9.66 0.17
N ASN A 83 -19.41 9.06 1.35
CA ASN A 83 -20.48 8.18 1.77
C ASN A 83 -21.71 9.07 1.87
N LYS A 84 -22.40 9.25 0.74
CA LYS A 84 -23.70 9.90 0.70
C LYS A 84 -24.66 9.01 1.45
N SER A 85 -25.19 9.60 2.51
CA SER A 85 -26.21 9.13 3.44
C SER A 85 -27.38 8.41 2.77
#